data_AF-A0A971EW31-F1
#
_entry.id   AF-A0A971EW31-F1
#
_cell.length_a   1.000
_cell.length_b   1.000
_cell.length_c   1.000
_cell.angle_alpha   90.00
_cell.angle_beta   90.00
_cell.angle_gamma   90.00
#
_symmetry.space_group_name_H-M   'P 1'
#
loop_
_entity.id
_entity.type
_entity.pdbx_description
1 polymer ?
#
loop_
_entity_poly.entity_id
_entity_poly.type
_entity_poly.pdbx_seq_one_letter_code
_entity_poly.pdbx_strand_id
1 'polypeptide(L)'
;MAKTDFKDLKLYYSNSMMSLKEGDYEDAIKGFLYLINHGIEPQKSVLGILTAYSCLTRYTIALKTYEKNKEYFTDNPLNTGMFIEIMTSLLMKETSYLKKNARGYFTAILMANRMKTVYEAYLSDKDNILAIILICYWYAVLGRRPHDTEQMMKDFLHNEFIDDEFRWKLLEKLSITDKDLMDDITIASLFKRIPRYLDHSYINLLLFSNLSGNNLVSAREKIEVQRMNGVELSDDVMWNYIDLCVENNDIDDLAVNFAKRLFAKGWMDPAIGRVFRYAKNNLNIYNVTNETKALDLFGI
;
A
#
# COMPACT_ATOMS: atom_id res chain seq x y z
N MET A 1 35.55 30.84 5.89
CA MET A 1 34.42 29.92 5.59
C MET A 1 34.92 28.89 4.61
N ALA A 2 35.08 27.63 5.02
CA ALA A 2 35.41 26.55 4.10
C ALA A 2 34.21 26.36 3.14
N LYS A 3 34.48 26.33 1.84
CA LYS A 3 33.46 25.99 0.83
C LYS A 3 33.12 24.52 1.02
N THR A 4 31.95 24.23 1.60
CA THR A 4 31.42 22.87 1.66
C THR A 4 31.27 22.37 0.22
N ASP A 5 31.92 21.25 -0.12
CA ASP A 5 31.85 20.70 -1.48
C ASP A 5 30.45 20.11 -1.72
N PHE A 6 29.94 20.21 -2.96
CA PHE A 6 28.64 19.66 -3.33
C PHE A 6 28.58 18.14 -3.14
N LYS A 7 29.73 17.46 -3.24
CA LYS A 7 29.86 16.02 -2.94
C LYS A 7 29.62 15.72 -1.47
N ASP A 8 30.10 16.58 -0.57
CA ASP A 8 29.87 16.44 0.87
C ASP A 8 28.39 16.63 1.20
N LEU A 9 27.72 17.57 0.53
CA LEU A 9 26.30 17.84 0.73
C LEU A 9 25.37 16.68 0.30
N LYS A 10 25.71 15.94 -0.76
CA LYS A 10 25.00 14.69 -1.13
C LYS A 10 25.20 13.57 -0.11
N LEU A 11 26.39 13.47 0.47
CA LEU A 11 26.66 12.53 1.56
C LEU A 11 25.85 12.91 2.81
N TYR A 12 25.77 14.20 3.14
CA TYR A 12 24.94 14.72 4.23
C TYR A 12 23.45 14.38 4.06
N TYR A 13 22.90 14.52 2.84
CA TYR A 13 21.52 14.10 2.56
C TYR A 13 21.33 12.60 2.79
N SER A 14 22.23 11.77 2.26
CA SER A 14 22.18 10.32 2.44
C SER A 14 22.21 9.92 3.92
N ASN A 15 23.10 10.53 4.70
CA ASN A 15 23.20 10.28 6.14
C ASN A 15 21.93 10.72 6.89
N SER A 16 21.36 11.89 6.55
CA SER A 16 20.12 12.37 7.17
C SER A 16 18.94 11.43 6.90
N MET A 17 18.87 10.89 5.68
CA MET A 17 17.87 9.88 5.31
C MET A 17 18.10 8.53 6.01
N MET A 18 19.35 8.14 6.26
CA MET A 18 19.66 6.94 7.05
C MET A 18 19.19 7.13 8.50
N SER A 19 19.56 8.23 9.14
CA SER A 19 19.09 8.58 10.49
C SER A 19 17.56 8.57 10.58
N LEU A 20 16.87 9.15 9.59
CA LEU A 20 15.40 9.15 9.52
C LEU A 20 14.82 7.73 9.47
N LYS A 21 15.43 6.83 8.68
CA LYS A 21 14.96 5.44 8.52
C LYS A 21 15.27 4.55 9.72
N GLU A 22 16.35 4.84 10.43
CA GLU A 22 16.82 4.13 11.62
C GLU A 22 16.11 4.60 12.92
N GLY A 23 15.36 5.70 12.85
CA GLY A 23 14.63 6.26 13.99
C GLY A 23 15.42 7.29 14.80
N ASP A 24 16.62 7.69 14.34
CA ASP A 24 17.36 8.80 14.92
C ASP A 24 16.85 10.14 14.37
N TYR A 25 15.64 10.49 14.83
CA TYR A 25 14.91 11.63 14.32
C TYR A 25 15.55 12.97 14.66
N GLU A 26 16.26 13.08 15.78
CA GLU A 26 16.92 14.34 16.16
C GLU A 26 18.10 14.65 15.26
N ASP A 27 18.92 13.64 14.94
CA ASP A 27 20.04 13.82 14.02
C ASP A 27 19.56 14.00 12.57
N ALA A 28 18.49 13.31 12.17
CA ALA A 28 17.82 13.57 10.90
C ALA A 28 17.36 15.03 10.78
N ILE A 29 16.71 15.59 11.81
CA ILE A 29 16.25 16.99 11.83
C ILE A 29 17.43 17.95 11.67
N LYS A 30 18.53 17.75 12.42
CA LYS A 30 19.73 18.59 12.31
C LYS A 30 20.31 18.55 10.89
N GLY A 31 20.40 17.35 10.31
CA GLY A 31 20.92 17.14 8.97
C GLY A 31 20.07 17.82 7.89
N PHE A 32 18.75 17.65 7.94
CA PHE A 32 17.85 18.30 6.97
C PHE A 32 17.79 19.83 7.14
N LEU A 33 17.82 20.35 8.36
CA LEU A 33 17.91 21.80 8.58
C LEU A 33 19.20 22.38 8.00
N TYR A 34 20.32 21.67 8.17
CA TYR A 34 21.59 22.05 7.55
C TYR A 34 21.47 22.08 6.02
N LEU A 35 20.85 21.08 5.40
CA LEU A 35 20.67 20.99 3.95
C LEU A 35 19.76 22.10 3.39
N ILE A 36 18.67 22.42 4.09
CA ILE A 36 17.78 23.54 3.74
C ILE A 36 18.54 24.86 3.76
N ASN A 37 19.34 25.11 4.79
CA ASN A 37 20.13 26.34 4.92
C ASN A 37 21.19 26.50 3.80
N HIS A 38 21.56 25.40 3.13
CA HIS A 38 22.49 25.40 2.00
C HIS A 38 21.80 25.23 0.63
N GLY A 39 20.45 25.24 0.59
CA GLY A 39 19.68 25.16 -0.65
C GLY A 39 19.69 23.79 -1.34
N ILE A 40 20.03 22.72 -0.62
CA ILE A 40 20.16 21.37 -1.20
C ILE A 40 18.86 20.62 -1.04
N GLU A 41 18.24 20.27 -2.17
CA GLU A 41 16.98 19.53 -2.27
C GLU A 41 15.95 19.99 -1.22
N PRO A 42 15.61 21.29 -1.15
CA PRO A 42 14.87 21.87 -0.02
C PRO A 42 13.53 21.18 0.23
N GLN A 43 12.82 20.80 -0.83
CA GLN A 43 11.55 20.07 -0.76
C GLN A 43 11.69 18.70 -0.08
N LYS A 44 12.68 17.89 -0.47
CA LYS A 44 12.95 16.58 0.16
C LYS A 44 13.46 16.74 1.59
N SER A 45 14.29 17.75 1.85
CA SER A 45 14.77 18.04 3.20
C SER A 45 13.61 18.47 4.12
N VAL A 46 12.68 19.30 3.63
CA VAL A 46 11.46 19.66 4.36
C VAL A 46 10.60 18.44 4.63
N LEU A 47 10.40 17.56 3.65
CA LEU A 47 9.71 16.28 3.86
C LEU A 47 10.35 15.48 5.00
N GLY A 48 11.67 15.32 5.00
CA GLY A 48 12.40 14.60 6.05
C GLY A 48 12.15 15.18 7.44
N ILE A 49 12.12 16.52 7.56
CA ILE A 49 11.81 17.22 8.82
C ILE A 49 10.36 17.01 9.25
N LEU A 50 9.40 17.11 8.31
CA LEU A 50 7.98 16.88 8.59
C LEU A 50 7.75 15.47 9.12
N THR A 51 8.39 14.47 8.50
CA THR A 51 8.30 13.08 8.94
C THR A 51 8.93 12.88 10.30
N ALA A 52 10.15 13.38 10.53
CA ALA A 52 10.83 13.26 11.81
C ALA A 52 10.06 13.90 12.97
N TYR A 53 9.55 15.13 12.78
CA TYR A 53 8.71 15.78 13.78
C TYR A 53 7.41 15.01 14.04
N SER A 54 6.81 14.44 13.00
CA SER A 54 5.58 13.66 13.13
C SER A 54 5.80 12.34 13.89
N CYS A 55 6.89 11.62 13.59
CA CYS A 55 7.32 10.43 14.33
C CYS A 55 7.59 10.72 15.81
N LEU A 56 8.26 11.86 16.10
CA LEU A 56 8.47 12.36 17.46
C LEU A 56 7.21 12.93 18.12
N THR A 57 6.04 12.88 17.47
CA THR A 57 4.76 13.44 17.95
C THR A 57 4.80 14.96 18.23
N ARG A 58 5.70 15.68 17.56
CA ARG A 58 5.87 17.16 17.62
C ARG A 58 4.98 17.86 16.58
N TYR A 59 3.69 17.50 16.57
CA TYR A 59 2.78 17.87 15.48
C TYR A 59 2.57 19.37 15.28
N THR A 60 2.59 20.16 16.35
CA THR A 60 2.50 21.64 16.23
C THR A 60 3.65 22.21 15.41
N ILE A 61 4.87 21.67 15.56
CA ILE A 61 6.03 22.09 14.79
C ILE A 61 5.92 21.56 13.36
N ALA A 62 5.53 20.29 13.19
CA ALA A 62 5.32 19.70 11.87
C ALA A 62 4.30 20.50 11.04
N LEU A 63 3.12 20.81 11.60
CA LEU A 63 2.08 21.59 10.92
C LEU A 63 2.56 23.00 10.56
N LYS A 64 3.23 23.70 11.48
CA LYS A 64 3.80 25.03 11.18
C LYS A 64 4.84 24.99 10.06
N THR A 65 5.65 23.93 10.01
CA THR A 65 6.64 23.73 8.95
C THR A 65 5.94 23.39 7.63
N TYR A 66 4.87 22.60 7.66
CA TYR A 66 4.08 22.25 6.47
C TYR A 66 3.43 23.49 5.88
N GLU A 67 2.72 24.29 6.67
CA GLU A 67 2.06 25.51 6.19
C GLU A 67 3.03 26.47 5.49
N LYS A 68 4.25 26.61 6.01
CA LYS A 68 5.28 27.48 5.41
C LYS A 68 5.83 26.97 4.08
N ASN A 69 5.66 25.68 3.78
CA ASN A 69 6.29 25.01 2.65
C ASN A 69 5.27 24.19 1.84
N LYS A 70 3.97 24.44 1.99
CA LYS A 70 2.92 23.57 1.46
C LYS A 70 2.94 23.46 -0.07
N GLU A 71 3.35 24.54 -0.74
CA GLU A 71 3.53 24.64 -2.19
C GLU A 71 4.41 23.50 -2.75
N TYR A 72 5.38 23.02 -1.98
CA TYR A 72 6.23 21.88 -2.35
C TYR A 72 5.46 20.57 -2.53
N PHE A 73 4.30 20.44 -1.87
CA PHE A 73 3.52 19.21 -1.78
C PHE A 73 2.11 19.33 -2.36
N THR A 74 1.64 20.53 -2.69
CA THR A 74 0.33 20.76 -3.31
C THR A 74 0.42 20.88 -4.83
N ASP A 75 1.49 21.47 -5.35
CA ASP A 75 1.52 21.91 -6.75
C ASP A 75 2.12 20.86 -7.69
N ASN A 76 2.81 19.86 -7.13
CA ASN A 76 3.49 18.81 -7.89
C ASN A 76 3.06 17.41 -7.43
N PRO A 77 2.30 16.67 -8.25
CA PRO A 77 1.79 15.34 -7.90
C PRO A 77 2.89 14.32 -7.51
N LEU A 78 4.07 14.39 -8.13
CA LEU A 78 5.18 13.50 -7.78
C LEU A 78 5.68 13.75 -6.36
N ASN A 79 5.70 15.02 -5.96
CA ASN A 79 6.11 15.42 -4.61
C ASN A 79 5.04 15.07 -3.58
N THR A 80 3.77 15.24 -3.93
CA THR A 80 2.63 14.81 -3.12
C THR A 80 2.70 13.30 -2.88
N GLY A 81 2.93 12.51 -3.93
CA GLY A 81 3.02 11.07 -3.84
C GLY A 81 4.18 10.62 -2.96
N MET A 82 5.38 11.17 -3.18
CA MET A 82 6.55 10.89 -2.34
C MET A 82 6.32 11.27 -0.88
N PHE A 83 5.63 12.38 -0.62
CA PHE A 83 5.27 12.82 0.73
C PHE A 83 4.35 11.81 1.43
N ILE A 84 3.27 11.40 0.77
CA ILE A 84 2.32 10.42 1.31
C ILE A 84 3.01 9.08 1.57
N GLU A 85 3.78 8.57 0.61
CA GLU A 85 4.46 7.27 0.72
C GLU A 85 5.46 7.24 1.87
N ILE A 86 6.35 8.24 1.97
CA ILE A 86 7.37 8.27 3.03
C ILE A 86 6.73 8.48 4.41
N MET A 87 5.76 9.40 4.52
CA MET A 87 5.09 9.68 5.78
C MET A 87 4.35 8.44 6.30
N THR A 88 3.54 7.81 5.45
CA THR A 88 2.73 6.64 5.85
C THR A 88 3.63 5.45 6.22
N SER A 89 4.68 5.18 5.44
CA SER A 89 5.63 4.10 5.72
C SER A 89 6.40 4.30 7.04
N LEU A 90 6.93 5.50 7.30
CA LEU A 90 7.73 5.74 8.50
C LEU A 90 6.89 5.89 9.77
N LEU A 91 5.69 6.48 9.69
CA LEU A 91 4.78 6.51 10.83
C LEU A 91 4.41 5.09 11.29
N MET A 92 4.25 4.14 10.36
CA MET A 92 3.96 2.75 10.70
C MET A 92 5.06 2.04 11.49
N LYS A 93 6.32 2.48 11.39
CA LYS A 93 7.40 1.97 12.24
C LYS A 93 7.29 2.46 13.69
N GLU A 94 6.66 3.60 13.91
CA GLU A 94 6.61 4.30 15.20
C GLU A 94 5.31 4.09 16.00
N THR A 95 4.54 3.06 15.66
CA THR A 95 3.26 2.77 16.32
C THR A 95 3.40 2.54 17.82
N SER A 96 4.51 1.93 18.26
CA SER A 96 4.82 1.67 19.67
C SER A 96 5.01 2.96 20.46
N TYR A 97 5.70 3.94 19.89
CA TYR A 97 5.91 5.25 20.51
C TYR A 97 4.59 6.00 20.69
N LEU A 98 3.74 6.00 19.66
CA LEU A 98 2.41 6.57 19.73
C LEU A 98 1.54 5.91 20.81
N LYS A 99 1.50 4.56 20.85
CA LYS A 99 0.75 3.81 21.87
C LYS A 99 1.25 4.10 23.28
N LYS A 100 2.57 4.23 23.48
CA LYS A 100 3.16 4.59 24.78
C LYS A 100 2.69 5.97 25.23
N ASN A 101 2.69 6.95 24.32
CA ASN A 101 2.23 8.31 24.60
C ASN A 101 0.73 8.37 24.91
N ALA A 102 -0.07 7.39 24.47
CA ALA A 102 -1.51 7.34 24.73
C ALA A 102 -1.93 6.63 26.04
N ARG A 103 -1.03 5.93 26.75
CA ARG A 103 -1.39 5.06 27.90
C ARG A 103 -1.41 5.74 29.28
N GLY A 104 -0.65 6.81 29.50
CA GLY A 104 -0.57 7.51 30.79
C GLY A 104 -1.58 8.65 30.89
N TYR A 105 -2.04 9.02 32.10
CA TYR A 105 -3.03 10.10 32.26
C TYR A 105 -2.52 11.44 31.71
N PHE A 106 -1.35 11.90 32.18
CA PHE A 106 -0.75 13.15 31.69
C PHE A 106 -0.37 13.09 30.21
N THR A 107 0.19 11.96 29.77
CA THR A 107 0.60 11.81 28.37
C THR A 107 -0.62 11.71 27.44
N ALA A 108 -1.74 11.14 27.89
CA ALA A 108 -3.00 11.12 27.16
C ALA A 108 -3.61 12.52 27.02
N ILE A 109 -3.53 13.38 28.05
CA ILE A 109 -3.97 14.78 27.94
C ILE A 109 -3.12 15.54 26.92
N LEU A 110 -1.79 15.39 26.99
CA LEU A 110 -0.89 15.99 25.99
C LEU A 110 -1.18 15.48 24.58
N MET A 111 -1.48 14.19 24.45
CA MET A 111 -1.86 13.58 23.19
C MET A 111 -3.21 14.12 22.69
N ALA A 112 -4.21 14.28 23.55
CA ALA A 112 -5.51 14.85 23.18
C ALA A 112 -5.37 16.30 22.68
N ASN A 113 -4.54 17.11 23.32
CA ASN A 113 -4.24 18.48 22.87
C ASN A 113 -3.56 18.49 21.50
N ARG A 114 -2.60 17.59 21.28
CA ARG A 114 -1.97 17.37 19.98
C ARG A 114 -2.98 16.95 18.90
N MET A 115 -3.92 16.07 19.26
CA MET A 115 -5.01 15.65 18.38
C MET A 115 -5.92 16.80 17.99
N LYS A 116 -6.28 17.63 18.97
CA LYS A 116 -7.05 18.85 18.75
C LYS A 116 -6.34 19.78 17.76
N THR A 117 -5.04 20.02 17.91
CA THR A 117 -4.28 20.90 17.00
C THR A 117 -4.26 20.38 15.56
N VAL A 118 -4.08 19.08 15.35
CA VAL A 118 -4.13 18.50 13.99
C VAL A 118 -5.54 18.57 13.41
N TYR A 119 -6.56 18.31 14.23
CA TYR A 119 -7.94 18.43 13.77
C TYR A 119 -8.32 19.88 13.41
N GLU A 120 -7.88 20.86 14.19
CA GLU A 120 -8.05 22.29 13.88
C GLU A 120 -7.37 22.68 12.57
N ALA A 121 -6.18 22.12 12.28
CA ALA A 121 -5.51 22.33 11.00
C ALA A 121 -6.35 21.77 9.83
N TYR A 122 -6.87 20.54 9.96
CA TYR A 122 -7.79 19.96 8.97
C TYR A 122 -9.12 20.74 8.83
N LEU A 123 -9.65 21.31 9.92
CA LEU A 123 -10.84 22.14 9.84
C LEU A 123 -10.58 23.46 9.11
N SER A 124 -9.38 24.02 9.26
CA SER A 124 -8.96 25.27 8.63
C SER A 124 -8.64 25.09 7.15
N ASP A 125 -8.08 23.94 6.78
CA ASP A 125 -7.74 23.57 5.42
C ASP A 125 -8.04 22.08 5.23
N LYS A 126 -9.11 21.79 4.47
CA LYS A 126 -9.59 20.43 4.23
C LYS A 126 -8.67 19.62 3.33
N ASP A 127 -7.80 20.29 2.58
CA ASP A 127 -6.82 19.67 1.69
C ASP A 127 -5.44 19.54 2.36
N ASN A 128 -5.36 19.80 3.68
CA ASN A 128 -4.12 19.65 4.44
C ASN A 128 -3.72 18.18 4.56
N ILE A 129 -2.89 17.72 3.61
CA ILE A 129 -2.46 16.32 3.48
C ILE A 129 -1.75 15.84 4.74
N LEU A 130 -0.93 16.67 5.40
CA LEU A 130 -0.27 16.28 6.64
C LEU A 130 -1.30 16.01 7.75
N ALA A 131 -2.29 16.89 7.91
CA ALA A 131 -3.33 16.70 8.91
C ALA A 131 -4.17 15.43 8.62
N ILE A 132 -4.53 15.19 7.35
CA ILE A 132 -5.20 13.97 6.90
C ILE A 132 -4.40 12.72 7.29
N ILE A 133 -3.12 12.66 6.90
CA ILE A 133 -2.24 11.51 7.22
C ILE A 133 -2.19 11.27 8.73
N LEU A 134 -2.03 12.32 9.53
CA LEU A 134 -1.91 12.21 10.99
C LEU A 134 -3.22 11.73 11.65
N ILE A 135 -4.37 12.19 11.17
CA ILE A 135 -5.69 11.72 11.65
C ILE A 135 -5.87 10.24 11.31
N CYS A 136 -5.61 9.86 10.06
CA CYS A 136 -5.66 8.47 9.61
C CYS A 136 -4.72 7.58 10.43
N TYR A 137 -3.50 8.06 10.69
CA TYR A 137 -2.49 7.34 11.47
C TYR A 137 -2.99 7.06 12.89
N TRP A 138 -3.58 8.05 13.55
CA TRP A 138 -4.14 7.83 14.89
C TRP A 138 -5.31 6.87 14.90
N TYR A 139 -6.18 6.94 13.90
CA TYR A 139 -7.29 6.01 13.82
C TYR A 139 -6.80 4.58 13.60
N ALA A 140 -5.89 4.37 12.65
CA ALA A 140 -5.25 3.09 12.36
C ALA A 140 -4.57 2.47 13.61
N VAL A 141 -3.88 3.28 14.42
CA VAL A 141 -3.06 2.77 15.54
C VAL A 141 -3.81 2.70 16.88
N LEU A 142 -4.62 3.71 17.18
CA LEU A 142 -5.28 3.89 18.47
C LEU A 142 -6.78 3.60 18.43
N GLY A 143 -7.39 3.50 17.25
CA GLY A 143 -8.84 3.41 17.08
C GLY A 143 -9.58 4.67 17.48
N ARG A 144 -8.88 5.80 17.63
CA ARG A 144 -9.45 7.10 18.04
C ARG A 144 -9.38 8.09 16.90
N ARG A 145 -10.48 8.81 16.65
CA ARG A 145 -10.57 9.84 15.63
C ARG A 145 -11.48 10.99 16.07
N PRO A 146 -11.31 12.21 15.51
CA PRO A 146 -12.30 13.28 15.62
C PRO A 146 -13.64 12.90 14.97
N HIS A 147 -14.72 13.56 15.37
CA HIS A 147 -16.04 13.40 14.73
C HIS A 147 -15.98 13.85 13.26
N ASP A 148 -16.86 13.33 12.40
CA ASP A 148 -16.98 13.69 10.97
C ASP A 148 -15.71 13.55 10.11
N THR A 149 -14.79 12.68 10.52
CA THR A 149 -13.57 12.40 9.75
C THR A 149 -13.65 11.11 8.94
N GLU A 150 -14.73 10.33 9.05
CA GLU A 150 -14.82 9.00 8.43
C GLU A 150 -14.72 9.07 6.90
N GLN A 151 -15.52 9.94 6.28
CA GLN A 151 -15.56 10.06 4.83
C GLN A 151 -14.19 10.45 4.28
N MET A 152 -13.53 11.43 4.91
CA MET A 152 -12.16 11.83 4.54
C MET A 152 -11.18 10.65 4.61
N MET A 153 -11.29 9.76 5.62
CA MET A 153 -10.42 8.58 5.69
C MET A 153 -10.73 7.54 4.62
N LYS A 154 -12.01 7.36 4.27
CA LYS A 154 -12.44 6.50 3.15
C LYS A 154 -11.92 7.04 1.83
N ASP A 155 -12.03 8.35 1.60
CA ASP A 155 -11.47 9.00 0.42
C ASP A 155 -9.94 8.84 0.39
N PHE A 156 -9.28 8.99 1.54
CA PHE A 156 -7.83 8.81 1.65
C PHE A 156 -7.39 7.39 1.30
N LEU A 157 -8.14 6.32 1.63
CA LEU A 157 -7.80 4.93 1.26
C LEU A 157 -7.59 4.72 -0.24
N HIS A 158 -8.26 5.53 -1.08
CA HIS A 158 -8.16 5.47 -2.55
C HIS A 158 -6.90 6.13 -3.10
N ASN A 159 -6.07 6.73 -2.24
CA ASN A 159 -4.81 7.32 -2.68
C ASN A 159 -3.76 6.23 -2.97
N GLU A 160 -3.26 6.19 -4.20
CA GLU A 160 -2.31 5.17 -4.68
C GLU A 160 -0.94 5.20 -3.97
N PHE A 161 -0.56 6.34 -3.40
CA PHE A 161 0.76 6.53 -2.79
C PHE A 161 0.86 6.07 -1.34
N ILE A 162 -0.24 5.63 -0.72
CA ILE A 162 -0.22 5.12 0.66
C ILE A 162 0.58 3.81 0.73
N ASP A 163 1.44 3.71 1.74
CA ASP A 163 2.14 2.46 2.09
C ASP A 163 1.15 1.34 2.45
N ASP A 164 1.40 0.13 1.95
CA ASP A 164 0.50 -1.02 2.12
C ASP A 164 0.16 -1.32 3.60
N GLU A 165 1.13 -1.22 4.52
CA GLU A 165 0.88 -1.50 5.94
C GLU A 165 -0.06 -0.44 6.54
N PHE A 166 0.14 0.82 6.16
CA PHE A 166 -0.72 1.92 6.58
C PHE A 166 -2.14 1.75 6.02
N ARG A 167 -2.26 1.50 4.71
CA ARG A 167 -3.56 1.26 4.04
C ARG A 167 -4.29 0.10 4.72
N TRP A 168 -3.57 -1.00 4.97
CA TRP A 168 -4.12 -2.18 5.62
C TRP A 168 -4.72 -1.88 7.00
N LYS A 169 -3.95 -1.22 7.89
CA LYS A 169 -4.45 -0.92 9.24
C LYS A 169 -5.60 0.10 9.23
N LEU A 170 -5.57 1.05 8.31
CA LEU A 170 -6.66 2.02 8.18
C LEU A 170 -7.94 1.33 7.70
N LEU A 171 -7.83 0.49 6.67
CA LEU A 171 -8.93 -0.32 6.14
C LEU A 171 -9.52 -1.21 7.23
N GLU A 172 -8.70 -1.99 7.93
CA GLU A 172 -9.14 -2.85 9.04
C GLU A 172 -9.96 -2.09 10.10
N LYS A 173 -9.58 -0.85 10.41
CA LYS A 173 -10.32 -0.03 11.38
C LYS A 173 -11.64 0.49 10.82
N LEU A 174 -11.65 1.00 9.59
CA LEU A 174 -12.86 1.52 8.97
C LEU A 174 -13.89 0.41 8.71
N SER A 175 -13.43 -0.80 8.40
CA SER A 175 -14.29 -1.95 8.12
C SER A 175 -15.03 -2.50 9.33
N ILE A 176 -14.70 -2.05 10.54
CA ILE A 176 -15.50 -2.32 11.74
C ILE A 176 -16.87 -1.64 11.65
N THR A 177 -16.92 -0.43 11.08
CA THR A 177 -18.15 0.36 10.93
C THR A 177 -18.76 0.24 9.54
N ASP A 178 -17.96 -0.02 8.52
CA ASP A 178 -18.39 -0.13 7.13
C ASP A 178 -17.75 -1.35 6.44
N LYS A 179 -18.42 -2.49 6.54
CA LYS A 179 -17.86 -3.78 6.08
C LYS A 179 -17.62 -3.82 4.57
N ASP A 180 -18.40 -3.06 3.80
CA ASP A 180 -18.36 -3.07 2.33
C ASP A 180 -17.00 -2.58 1.79
N LEU A 181 -16.23 -1.82 2.60
CA LEU A 181 -14.87 -1.42 2.26
C LEU A 181 -13.91 -2.60 2.04
N MET A 182 -14.14 -3.75 2.71
CA MET A 182 -13.34 -4.95 2.47
C MET A 182 -13.68 -5.63 1.15
N ASP A 183 -14.79 -5.28 0.51
CA ASP A 183 -15.20 -5.85 -0.77
C ASP A 183 -14.93 -4.87 -1.93
N ASP A 184 -14.35 -3.71 -1.64
CA ASP A 184 -14.04 -2.68 -2.63
C ASP A 184 -12.82 -3.08 -3.49
N ILE A 185 -13.11 -3.46 -4.74
CA ILE A 185 -12.12 -3.85 -5.74
C ILE A 185 -11.12 -2.72 -6.04
N THR A 186 -11.56 -1.47 -5.98
CA THR A 186 -10.67 -0.32 -6.26
C THR A 186 -9.61 -0.19 -5.17
N ILE A 187 -9.99 -0.32 -3.89
CA ILE A 187 -9.04 -0.33 -2.77
C ILE A 187 -8.13 -1.57 -2.84
N ALA A 188 -8.71 -2.74 -3.14
CA ALA A 188 -7.98 -4.00 -3.28
C ALA A 188 -6.86 -3.90 -4.34
N SER A 189 -7.14 -3.22 -5.46
CA SER A 189 -6.19 -3.02 -6.57
C SER A 189 -4.98 -2.15 -6.20
N LEU A 190 -5.07 -1.33 -5.15
CA LEU A 190 -3.99 -0.43 -4.72
C LEU A 190 -2.91 -1.12 -3.87
N PHE A 191 -3.14 -2.35 -3.41
CA PHE A 191 -2.14 -3.09 -2.61
C PHE A 191 -0.99 -3.60 -3.50
N LYS A 192 0.23 -3.11 -3.23
CA LYS A 192 1.43 -3.58 -3.93
C LYS A 192 1.78 -5.02 -3.49
N ARG A 193 1.53 -5.35 -2.22
CA ARG A 193 1.81 -6.64 -1.58
C ARG A 193 0.56 -7.20 -0.90
N ILE A 194 0.45 -8.53 -0.92
CA ILE A 194 -0.61 -9.27 -0.22
C ILE A 194 -0.03 -9.79 1.10
N PRO A 195 -0.52 -9.32 2.28
CA PRO A 195 -0.07 -9.81 3.57
C PRO A 195 -0.41 -11.29 3.78
N ARG A 196 0.45 -12.02 4.49
CA ARG A 196 0.31 -13.48 4.71
C ARG A 196 -0.71 -13.88 5.78
N TYR A 197 -1.13 -12.94 6.60
CA TYR A 197 -1.98 -13.21 7.78
C TYR A 197 -3.47 -12.95 7.52
N LEU A 198 -3.86 -12.82 6.25
CA LEU A 198 -5.23 -12.50 5.85
C LEU A 198 -6.06 -13.76 5.65
N ASP A 199 -7.38 -13.61 5.81
CA ASP A 199 -8.32 -14.67 5.45
C ASP A 199 -8.23 -15.00 3.95
N HIS A 200 -8.42 -16.27 3.60
CA HIS A 200 -8.32 -16.75 2.22
C HIS A 200 -9.30 -16.01 1.29
N SER A 201 -10.50 -15.66 1.76
CA SER A 201 -11.52 -14.97 0.95
C SER A 201 -11.03 -13.60 0.51
N TYR A 202 -10.42 -12.85 1.42
CA TYR A 202 -9.88 -11.53 1.10
C TYR A 202 -8.59 -11.61 0.26
N ILE A 203 -7.74 -12.61 0.50
CA ILE A 203 -6.60 -12.87 -0.41
C ILE A 203 -7.09 -13.14 -1.84
N ASN A 204 -8.18 -13.88 -2.00
CA ASN A 204 -8.77 -14.12 -3.32
C ASN A 204 -9.28 -12.83 -3.97
N LEU A 205 -9.92 -11.92 -3.22
CA LEU A 205 -10.31 -10.61 -3.75
C LEU A 205 -9.09 -9.78 -4.20
N LEU A 206 -8.01 -9.78 -3.41
CA LEU A 206 -6.75 -9.12 -3.79
C LEU A 206 -6.13 -9.73 -5.05
N LEU A 207 -6.16 -11.05 -5.20
CA LEU A 207 -5.64 -11.71 -6.40
C LEU A 207 -6.53 -11.41 -7.63
N PHE A 208 -7.85 -11.45 -7.46
CA PHE A 208 -8.81 -11.15 -8.51
C PHE A 208 -8.67 -9.71 -9.03
N SER A 209 -8.58 -8.73 -8.12
CA SER A 209 -8.37 -7.32 -8.50
C SER A 209 -7.04 -7.11 -9.25
N ASN A 210 -5.98 -7.82 -8.87
CA ASN A 210 -4.70 -7.76 -9.58
C ASN A 210 -4.76 -8.36 -11.00
N LEU A 211 -5.56 -9.41 -11.21
CA LEU A 211 -5.76 -10.01 -12.53
C LEU A 211 -6.44 -9.04 -13.52
N SER A 212 -7.29 -8.14 -13.01
CA SER A 212 -7.94 -7.10 -13.82
C SER A 212 -6.97 -6.05 -14.37
N GLY A 213 -5.74 -5.97 -13.87
CA GLY A 213 -4.74 -4.97 -14.24
C GLY A 213 -3.89 -5.30 -15.48
N ASN A 214 -4.17 -6.40 -16.19
CA ASN A 214 -3.46 -6.88 -17.39
C ASN A 214 -1.93 -7.06 -17.28
N ASN A 215 -1.37 -7.12 -16.07
CA ASN A 215 0.05 -7.45 -15.86
C ASN A 215 0.20 -8.93 -15.47
N LEU A 216 0.24 -9.81 -16.48
CA LEU A 216 0.29 -11.26 -16.30
C LEU A 216 1.50 -11.71 -15.46
N VAL A 217 2.68 -11.11 -15.67
CA VAL A 217 3.91 -11.47 -14.93
C VAL A 217 3.73 -11.20 -13.44
N SER A 218 3.27 -10.00 -13.07
CA SER A 218 3.04 -9.66 -11.67
C SER A 218 1.93 -10.50 -11.04
N ALA A 219 0.85 -10.76 -11.78
CA ALA A 219 -0.24 -11.59 -11.30
C ALA A 219 0.22 -13.04 -11.04
N ARG A 220 0.99 -13.62 -11.97
CA ARG A 220 1.59 -14.96 -11.84
C ARG A 220 2.44 -15.05 -10.57
N GLU A 221 3.34 -14.09 -10.34
CA GLU A 221 4.18 -14.05 -9.14
C GLU A 221 3.35 -13.99 -7.85
N LYS A 222 2.34 -13.11 -7.80
CA LYS A 222 1.47 -12.95 -6.63
C LYS A 222 0.69 -14.24 -6.35
N ILE A 223 0.12 -14.87 -7.37
CA ILE A 223 -0.64 -16.12 -7.23
C ILE A 223 0.26 -17.26 -6.72
N GLU A 224 1.45 -17.42 -7.32
CA GLU A 224 2.40 -18.45 -6.90
C GLU A 224 2.83 -18.30 -5.44
N VAL A 225 3.15 -17.07 -5.01
CA VAL A 225 3.50 -16.79 -3.62
C VAL A 225 2.36 -17.20 -2.67
N GLN A 226 1.10 -16.87 -2.99
CA GLN A 226 -0.02 -17.21 -2.11
C GLN A 226 -0.31 -18.72 -2.12
N ARG A 227 -0.20 -19.38 -3.27
CA ARG A 227 -0.35 -20.84 -3.37
C ARG A 227 0.71 -21.56 -2.53
N MET A 228 1.96 -21.11 -2.57
CA MET A 228 3.05 -21.65 -1.73
C MET A 228 2.82 -21.43 -0.24
N ASN A 229 2.08 -20.38 0.14
CA ASN A 229 1.67 -20.12 1.52
C ASN A 229 0.45 -20.94 1.96
N GLY A 230 -0.09 -21.82 1.10
CA GLY A 230 -1.23 -22.69 1.42
C GLY A 230 -2.60 -22.02 1.26
N VAL A 231 -2.67 -20.86 0.60
CA VAL A 231 -3.95 -20.20 0.32
C VAL A 231 -4.76 -21.03 -0.68
N GLU A 232 -6.00 -21.32 -0.32
CA GLU A 232 -6.95 -21.93 -1.25
C GLU A 232 -7.49 -20.88 -2.22
N LEU A 233 -7.14 -21.03 -3.50
CA LEU A 233 -7.58 -20.14 -4.56
C LEU A 233 -9.02 -20.48 -4.99
N SER A 234 -9.82 -19.44 -5.11
CA SER A 234 -11.20 -19.45 -5.61
C SER A 234 -11.24 -19.79 -7.10
N ASP A 235 -12.40 -20.26 -7.55
CA ASP A 235 -12.62 -20.59 -8.96
C ASP A 235 -12.51 -19.35 -9.85
N ASP A 236 -12.97 -18.19 -9.37
CA ASP A 236 -12.87 -16.92 -10.09
C ASP A 236 -11.42 -16.51 -10.33
N VAL A 237 -10.55 -16.61 -9.32
CA VAL A 237 -9.11 -16.29 -9.49
C VAL A 237 -8.45 -17.25 -10.47
N MET A 238 -8.75 -18.55 -10.37
CA MET A 238 -8.21 -19.56 -11.28
C MET A 238 -8.66 -19.31 -12.73
N TRP A 239 -9.94 -18.99 -12.91
CA TRP A 239 -10.55 -18.70 -14.21
C TRP A 239 -9.94 -17.45 -14.85
N ASN A 240 -9.90 -16.33 -14.12
CA ASN A 240 -9.38 -15.08 -14.64
C ASN A 240 -7.87 -15.17 -14.96
N TYR A 241 -7.11 -15.98 -14.22
CA TYR A 241 -5.72 -16.25 -14.58
C TYR A 241 -5.59 -17.03 -15.89
N ILE A 242 -6.42 -18.07 -16.09
CA ILE A 242 -6.45 -18.84 -17.35
C ILE A 242 -6.79 -17.93 -18.52
N ASP A 243 -7.84 -17.12 -18.37
CA ASP A 243 -8.31 -16.22 -19.42
C ASP A 243 -7.21 -15.23 -19.81
N LEU A 244 -6.58 -14.59 -18.82
CA LEU A 244 -5.46 -13.67 -19.04
C LEU A 244 -4.25 -14.35 -19.72
N CYS A 245 -3.90 -15.58 -19.33
CA CYS A 245 -2.85 -16.37 -20.00
C CYS A 245 -3.17 -16.62 -21.48
N VAL A 246 -4.44 -16.96 -21.77
CA VAL A 246 -4.91 -17.23 -23.14
C VAL A 246 -4.92 -15.96 -23.98
N GLU A 247 -5.40 -14.84 -23.43
CA GLU A 247 -5.40 -13.53 -24.11
C GLU A 247 -3.99 -13.06 -24.46
N ASN A 248 -3.02 -13.29 -23.56
CA ASN A 248 -1.63 -12.91 -23.77
C ASN A 248 -0.81 -13.95 -24.56
N ASN A 249 -1.41 -15.10 -24.89
CA ASN A 249 -0.73 -16.25 -25.51
C ASN A 249 0.53 -16.69 -24.72
N ASP A 250 0.45 -16.63 -23.38
CA ASP A 250 1.51 -17.00 -22.44
C ASP A 250 0.96 -18.01 -21.42
N ILE A 251 0.76 -19.23 -21.90
CA ILE A 251 0.21 -20.36 -21.13
C ILE A 251 1.35 -21.10 -20.45
N ASP A 252 1.27 -21.21 -19.13
CA ASP A 252 2.26 -21.88 -18.28
C ASP A 252 1.67 -23.11 -17.55
N ASP A 253 2.53 -23.81 -16.81
CA ASP A 253 2.16 -24.98 -16.00
C ASP A 253 1.05 -24.65 -14.97
N LEU A 254 1.03 -23.42 -14.45
CA LEU A 254 0.01 -22.95 -13.53
C LEU A 254 -1.38 -22.92 -14.18
N ALA A 255 -1.47 -22.35 -15.38
CA ALA A 255 -2.72 -22.30 -16.14
C ALA A 255 -3.25 -23.70 -16.45
N VAL A 256 -2.37 -24.65 -16.80
CA VAL A 256 -2.76 -26.06 -17.04
C VAL A 256 -3.33 -26.71 -15.77
N ASN A 257 -2.67 -26.50 -14.63
CA ASN A 257 -3.13 -27.05 -13.35
C ASN A 257 -4.49 -26.46 -12.93
N PHE A 258 -4.69 -25.16 -13.11
CA PHE A 258 -5.97 -24.52 -12.84
C PHE A 258 -7.07 -25.00 -13.79
N ALA A 259 -6.78 -25.11 -15.09
CA ALA A 259 -7.71 -25.63 -16.08
C ALA A 259 -8.18 -27.04 -15.72
N LYS A 260 -7.26 -27.92 -15.26
CA LYS A 260 -7.62 -29.26 -14.75
C LYS A 260 -8.55 -29.21 -13.55
N ARG A 261 -8.30 -28.31 -12.58
CA ARG A 261 -9.14 -28.17 -11.38
C ARG A 261 -10.53 -27.66 -11.72
N LEU A 262 -10.65 -26.64 -12.57
CA LEU A 262 -11.93 -26.10 -13.01
C LEU A 262 -12.71 -27.11 -13.86
N PHE A 263 -12.03 -27.80 -14.79
CA PHE A 263 -12.64 -28.86 -15.58
C PHE A 263 -13.19 -30.00 -14.72
N ALA A 264 -12.46 -30.42 -13.68
CA ALA A 264 -12.94 -31.42 -12.72
C ALA A 264 -14.19 -30.96 -11.94
N LYS A 265 -14.40 -29.64 -11.82
CA LYS A 265 -15.62 -29.02 -11.28
C LYS A 265 -16.73 -28.82 -12.33
N GLY A 266 -16.52 -29.25 -13.57
CA GLY A 266 -17.49 -29.19 -14.65
C GLY A 266 -17.42 -27.93 -15.52
N TRP A 267 -16.38 -27.10 -15.40
CA TRP A 267 -16.20 -25.94 -16.26
C TRP A 267 -15.79 -26.38 -17.66
N MET A 268 -16.62 -26.06 -18.65
CA MET A 268 -16.46 -26.42 -20.06
C MET A 268 -16.41 -25.13 -20.88
N ASP A 269 -15.21 -24.54 -21.01
CA ASP A 269 -15.01 -23.24 -21.65
C ASP A 269 -13.90 -23.28 -22.73
N PRO A 270 -14.02 -22.53 -23.85
CA PRO A 270 -12.97 -22.39 -24.86
C PRO A 270 -11.58 -22.03 -24.36
N ALA A 271 -11.43 -21.19 -23.34
CA ALA A 271 -10.13 -20.86 -22.78
C ALA A 271 -9.48 -22.11 -22.12
N ILE A 272 -10.25 -22.90 -21.38
CA ILE A 272 -9.81 -24.20 -20.82
C ILE A 272 -9.37 -25.13 -21.96
N GLY A 273 -10.16 -25.19 -23.04
CA GLY A 273 -9.81 -25.99 -24.23
C GLY A 273 -8.51 -25.55 -24.89
N ARG A 274 -8.27 -24.24 -25.03
CA ARG A 274 -7.01 -23.70 -25.54
C ARG A 274 -5.83 -24.10 -24.65
N VAL A 275 -5.98 -24.02 -23.33
CA VAL A 275 -4.93 -24.44 -22.38
C VAL A 275 -4.63 -25.94 -22.51
N PHE A 276 -5.63 -26.82 -22.57
CA PHE A 276 -5.38 -28.26 -22.75
C PHE A 276 -4.76 -28.59 -24.11
N ARG A 277 -5.19 -27.95 -25.20
CA ARG A 277 -4.55 -28.11 -26.50
C ARG A 277 -3.09 -27.66 -26.48
N TYR A 278 -2.81 -26.53 -25.83
CA TYR A 278 -1.45 -26.05 -25.63
C TYR A 278 -0.61 -27.08 -24.84
N ALA A 279 -1.14 -27.58 -23.72
CA ALA A 279 -0.46 -28.60 -22.92
C ALA A 279 -0.17 -29.87 -23.73
N LYS A 280 -1.14 -30.38 -24.49
CA LYS A 280 -0.97 -31.56 -25.34
C LYS A 280 0.10 -31.38 -26.42
N ASN A 281 0.16 -30.20 -27.02
CA ASN A 281 1.04 -29.95 -28.17
C ASN A 281 2.45 -29.50 -27.76
N ASN A 282 2.59 -28.85 -26.61
CA ASN A 282 3.82 -28.19 -26.21
C ASN A 282 4.40 -28.70 -24.87
N LEU A 283 3.59 -29.34 -24.02
CA LEU A 283 3.98 -29.79 -22.67
C LEU A 283 3.76 -31.29 -22.50
N ASN A 284 4.77 -32.08 -22.89
CA ASN A 284 4.73 -33.56 -22.86
C ASN A 284 4.52 -34.20 -21.47
N ILE A 285 4.52 -33.41 -20.40
CA ILE A 285 4.34 -33.88 -19.02
C ILE A 285 2.86 -34.02 -18.61
N TYR A 286 1.92 -33.39 -19.35
CA TYR A 286 0.51 -33.39 -19.01
C TYR A 286 -0.29 -34.35 -19.89
N ASN A 287 -0.90 -35.39 -19.29
CA ASN A 287 -1.96 -36.14 -19.97
C ASN A 287 -3.28 -35.37 -19.82
N VAL A 288 -3.81 -34.88 -20.95
CA VAL A 288 -5.08 -34.14 -21.08
C VAL A 288 -6.00 -34.73 -22.16
N THR A 289 -5.76 -35.99 -22.53
CA THR A 289 -6.42 -36.62 -23.69
C THR A 289 -7.93 -36.77 -23.49
N ASN A 290 -8.36 -37.10 -22.27
CA ASN A 290 -9.77 -37.31 -21.96
C ASN A 290 -10.50 -35.97 -21.86
N GLU A 291 -9.85 -34.98 -21.25
CA GLU A 291 -10.34 -33.61 -21.11
C GLU A 291 -10.53 -32.97 -22.49
N THR A 292 -9.55 -33.14 -23.40
CA THR A 292 -9.67 -32.65 -24.78
C THR A 292 -10.84 -33.30 -25.52
N LYS A 293 -10.98 -34.64 -25.42
CA LYS A 293 -12.11 -35.35 -26.04
C LYS A 293 -13.47 -34.89 -25.51
N ALA A 294 -13.56 -34.63 -24.20
CA ALA A 294 -14.79 -34.16 -23.59
C ALA A 294 -15.16 -32.77 -24.11
N LEU A 295 -14.19 -31.85 -24.23
CA LEU A 295 -14.42 -30.52 -24.78
C LEU A 295 -14.82 -30.56 -26.27
N ASP A 296 -14.17 -31.40 -27.07
CA ASP A 296 -14.51 -31.58 -28.48
C ASP A 296 -15.99 -32.02 -28.67
N LEU A 297 -16.56 -32.78 -27.73
CA LEU A 297 -17.99 -33.17 -27.75
C LEU A 297 -18.95 -31.98 -27.59
N PHE A 298 -18.49 -30.90 -26.94
CA PHE A 298 -19.25 -29.66 -26.78
C PHE A 298 -18.95 -28.63 -27.88
N GLY A 299 -18.17 -29.00 -28.91
CA GLY A 299 -17.76 -28.09 -29.98
C GLY A 299 -16.76 -27.03 -29.54
N ILE A 300 -16.06 -27.28 -28.42
CA ILE A 300 -15.03 -26.41 -27.83
C ILE A 300 -13.65 -26.86 -28.28
#